data_AF-A0A1F3TYT5-F1
#
_entry.id   AF-A0A1F3TYT5-F1
#
_cell.length_a   1.000
_cell.length_b   1.000
_cell.length_c   1.000
_cell.angle_alpha   90.00
_cell.angle_beta   90.00
_cell.angle_gamma   90.00
#
_symmetry.space_group_name_H-M   'P 1'
#
loop_
_entity.id
_entity.type
_entity.pdbx_description
1 polymer ?
#
loop_
_entity_poly.entity_id
_entity_poly.type
_entity_poly.pdbx_seq_one_letter_code
_entity_poly.pdbx_strand_id
1 'polypeptide(L)'
;MNLNLLKLSTALAVAATSTPKLAQAWGGRGHDSICEAAVFLVKNPNLKEYLQNKPHIMGHLCNVPDVHWKSLSDDSRKFGDPTHFIDAEILGLKITQIPTDYQKIVDTYTGSENKFQDGSKIFSVPKELGSVWWRADQFYRRAIEEGKKAKSSPTPTGSKEEQNETLPYNQAVYQMTVNMGLMGHFVGDASQPFHNTTDYDGYAANHGGIHAYYEDTAVSYFDSDLVSQITKRAHKMKSPSFLKPKSVIEKMRLFSELSANDIKSVLKADPIIKPSQLKIEKGMSLKTPAERQPGSVGNKRFQKLIIDQMARSSLMLAHLWDSAYEEAGQPVAKAYKSYRYPLTPEFVMPDYFDTPVEIIKKK
;
A
#
# COMPACT_ATOMS: atom_id res chain seq x y z
N MET A 1 -46.21 32.36 49.34
CA MET A 1 -46.17 31.00 48.75
C MET A 1 -45.55 31.14 47.36
N ASN A 2 -44.21 31.08 47.26
CA ASN A 2 -43.49 31.27 46.00
C ASN A 2 -42.96 29.91 45.53
N LEU A 3 -43.37 29.48 44.34
CA LEU A 3 -42.84 28.29 43.67
C LEU A 3 -41.44 28.57 43.12
N ASN A 4 -40.47 27.76 43.52
CA ASN A 4 -39.14 27.70 42.90
C ASN A 4 -39.18 26.81 41.65
N LEU A 5 -38.89 27.40 40.50
CA LEU A 5 -38.63 26.71 39.23
C LEU A 5 -37.18 26.19 39.23
N LEU A 6 -37.00 24.86 39.33
CA LEU A 6 -35.73 24.20 39.07
C LEU A 6 -35.47 24.21 37.54
N LYS A 7 -34.45 24.94 37.10
CA LYS A 7 -33.92 24.80 35.72
C LYS A 7 -33.02 23.57 35.66
N LEU A 8 -33.55 22.45 35.15
CA LEU A 8 -32.72 21.34 34.67
C LEU A 8 -31.98 21.81 33.42
N SER A 9 -30.66 21.95 33.52
CA SER A 9 -29.77 22.16 32.38
C SER A 9 -29.28 20.80 31.91
N THR A 10 -29.93 20.26 30.88
CA THR A 10 -29.51 19.04 30.20
C THR A 10 -28.28 19.37 29.36
N ALA A 11 -27.09 19.09 29.87
CA ALA A 11 -25.86 19.12 29.08
C ALA A 11 -25.88 17.89 28.16
N LEU A 12 -26.24 18.10 26.90
CA LEU A 12 -26.10 17.10 25.85
C LEU A 12 -24.59 16.91 25.59
N ALA A 13 -24.02 15.83 26.11
CA ALA A 13 -22.67 15.41 25.74
C ALA A 13 -22.73 14.89 24.29
N VAL A 14 -22.38 15.74 23.33
CA VAL A 14 -22.12 15.30 21.96
C VAL A 14 -20.80 14.53 22.01
N ALA A 15 -20.91 13.21 22.06
CA ALA A 15 -19.77 12.33 21.79
C ALA A 15 -19.36 12.56 20.33
N ALA A 16 -18.30 13.34 20.12
CA ALA A 16 -17.65 13.45 18.83
C ALA A 16 -17.04 12.09 18.51
N THR A 17 -17.76 11.28 17.75
CA THR A 17 -17.22 10.06 17.16
C THR A 17 -16.13 10.48 16.18
N SER A 18 -14.87 10.26 16.56
CA SER A 18 -13.75 10.38 15.65
C SER A 18 -13.92 9.31 14.57
N THR A 19 -14.48 9.68 13.43
CA THR A 19 -14.39 8.85 12.23
C THR A 19 -12.91 8.63 11.95
N PRO A 20 -12.40 7.39 11.87
CA PRO A 20 -11.05 7.16 11.40
C PRO A 20 -10.98 7.75 9.99
N LYS A 21 -10.12 8.76 9.81
CA LYS A 21 -9.82 9.27 8.48
C LYS A 21 -9.13 8.13 7.74
N LEU A 22 -9.68 7.77 6.59
CA LEU A 22 -9.16 6.75 5.70
C LEU A 22 -7.69 7.08 5.43
N ALA A 23 -6.78 6.26 5.97
CA ALA A 23 -5.42 6.18 5.46
C ALA A 23 -5.55 5.56 4.06
N GLN A 24 -5.52 6.41 3.04
CA GLN A 24 -5.21 5.99 1.68
C GLN A 24 -3.70 6.13 1.56
N ALA A 25 -3.04 5.22 0.86
CA ALA A 25 -1.62 5.40 0.61
C ALA A 25 -1.40 6.43 -0.49
N TRP A 26 -0.32 6.31 -1.29
CA TRP A 26 -0.21 7.12 -2.51
C TRP A 26 -1.60 7.28 -3.16
N GLY A 27 -2.07 8.52 -3.34
CA GLY A 27 -3.42 8.72 -3.86
C GLY A 27 -3.60 8.01 -5.21
N GLY A 28 -4.83 7.92 -5.72
CA GLY A 28 -5.11 7.08 -6.90
C GLY A 28 -4.16 7.32 -8.09
N ARG A 29 -3.73 8.57 -8.29
CA ARG A 29 -2.73 8.95 -9.31
C ARG A 29 -1.33 8.40 -9.03
N GLY A 30 -0.90 8.36 -7.77
CA GLY A 30 0.41 7.87 -7.36
C GLY A 30 0.56 6.36 -7.58
N HIS A 31 -0.39 5.55 -7.10
CA HIS A 31 -0.39 4.11 -7.36
C HIS A 31 -0.42 3.78 -8.85
N ASP A 32 -1.33 4.42 -9.57
CA ASP A 32 -1.44 4.26 -11.02
C ASP A 32 -0.09 4.52 -11.70
N SER A 33 0.52 5.68 -11.41
CA SER A 33 1.80 6.08 -12.01
C SER A 33 2.96 5.14 -11.63
N ILE A 34 3.00 4.62 -10.40
CA ILE A 34 4.02 3.67 -9.96
C ILE A 34 3.93 2.37 -10.77
N CYS A 35 2.72 1.81 -10.88
CA CYS A 35 2.48 0.56 -11.58
C CYS A 35 2.64 0.70 -13.10
N GLU A 36 2.21 1.82 -13.70
CA GLU A 36 2.46 2.12 -15.10
C GLU A 36 3.97 2.25 -15.39
N ALA A 37 4.70 3.00 -14.56
CA ALA A 37 6.14 3.17 -14.75
C ALA A 37 6.91 1.84 -14.60
N ALA A 38 6.46 0.95 -13.70
CA ALA A 38 7.08 -0.36 -13.48
C ALA A 38 7.04 -1.24 -14.75
N VAL A 39 5.98 -1.15 -15.57
CA VAL A 39 5.86 -1.89 -16.83
C VAL A 39 7.05 -1.63 -17.75
N PHE A 40 7.54 -0.39 -17.78
CA PHE A 40 8.67 0.02 -18.62
C PHE A 40 10.05 -0.33 -18.03
N LEU A 41 10.09 -0.82 -16.80
CA LEU A 41 11.32 -1.19 -16.08
C LEU A 41 11.57 -2.70 -16.03
N VAL A 42 10.59 -3.52 -16.43
CA VAL A 42 10.70 -4.98 -16.56
C VAL A 42 11.87 -5.34 -17.49
N LYS A 43 12.73 -6.26 -17.05
CA LYS A 43 13.94 -6.67 -17.79
C LYS A 43 13.74 -7.96 -18.57
N ASN A 44 12.94 -8.91 -18.07
CA ASN A 44 12.69 -10.15 -18.78
C ASN A 44 11.98 -9.84 -20.11
N PRO A 45 12.54 -10.21 -21.27
CA PRO A 45 12.02 -9.77 -22.56
C PRO A 45 10.61 -10.30 -22.86
N ASN A 46 10.30 -11.53 -22.43
CA ASN A 46 8.98 -12.13 -22.67
C ASN A 46 7.91 -11.45 -21.79
N LEU A 47 8.23 -11.21 -20.51
CA LEU A 47 7.33 -10.51 -19.62
C LEU A 47 7.14 -9.05 -20.05
N LYS A 48 8.22 -8.39 -20.47
CA LYS A 48 8.18 -7.03 -21.00
C LYS A 48 7.28 -6.94 -22.23
N GLU A 49 7.41 -7.87 -23.18
CA GLU A 49 6.57 -7.91 -24.38
C GLU A 49 5.09 -8.05 -24.03
N TYR A 50 4.78 -8.85 -22.99
CA TYR A 50 3.42 -9.04 -22.51
C TYR A 50 2.83 -7.81 -21.79
N LEU A 51 3.62 -7.15 -20.93
CA LEU A 51 3.17 -6.06 -20.07
C LEU A 51 3.20 -4.69 -20.76
N GLN A 52 4.07 -4.46 -21.76
CA GLN A 52 4.20 -3.14 -22.42
C GLN A 52 2.91 -2.59 -23.03
N ASN A 53 1.93 -3.45 -23.32
CA ASN A 53 0.60 -3.08 -23.82
C ASN A 53 -0.47 -2.98 -22.72
N LYS A 54 -0.08 -3.08 -21.44
CA LYS A 54 -0.98 -3.13 -20.28
C LYS A 54 -0.71 -2.10 -19.16
N PRO A 55 -0.08 -0.91 -19.40
CA PRO A 55 0.13 0.06 -18.32
C PRO A 55 -1.20 0.42 -17.62
N HIS A 56 -2.24 0.75 -18.39
CA HIS A 56 -3.59 1.04 -17.90
C HIS A 56 -4.20 -0.07 -17.00
N ILE A 57 -3.99 -1.36 -17.33
CA ILE A 57 -4.46 -2.47 -16.50
C ILE A 57 -3.66 -2.54 -15.19
N MET A 58 -2.34 -2.39 -15.28
CA MET A 58 -1.47 -2.46 -14.09
C MET A 58 -1.73 -1.29 -13.15
N GLY A 59 -1.92 -0.07 -13.68
CA GLY A 59 -2.29 1.11 -12.92
C GLY A 59 -3.63 0.97 -12.21
N HIS A 60 -4.66 0.47 -12.91
CA HIS A 60 -5.96 0.15 -12.31
C HIS A 60 -5.87 -0.89 -11.19
N LEU A 61 -5.19 -2.02 -11.44
CA LEU A 61 -5.02 -3.06 -10.43
C LEU A 61 -4.29 -2.54 -9.18
N CYS A 62 -3.33 -1.63 -9.37
CA CYS A 62 -2.62 -0.94 -8.30
C CYS A 62 -3.56 -0.14 -7.39
N ASN A 63 -4.71 0.31 -7.91
CA ASN A 63 -5.67 1.12 -7.16
C ASN A 63 -6.78 0.30 -6.49
N VAL A 64 -7.03 -0.92 -6.98
CA VAL A 64 -8.15 -1.78 -6.52
C VAL A 64 -8.26 -1.91 -4.99
N PRO A 65 -7.17 -2.08 -4.22
CA PRO A 65 -7.27 -2.16 -2.76
C PRO A 65 -7.93 -0.93 -2.13
N ASP A 66 -7.64 0.27 -2.64
CA ASP A 66 -8.18 1.52 -2.10
C ASP A 66 -9.52 1.93 -2.71
N VAL A 67 -9.69 1.75 -4.03
CA VAL A 67 -10.88 2.25 -4.75
C VAL A 67 -12.04 1.25 -4.76
N HIS A 68 -11.77 -0.02 -4.50
CA HIS A 68 -12.78 -1.09 -4.55
C HIS A 68 -12.88 -1.86 -3.25
N TRP A 69 -11.81 -2.45 -2.74
CA TRP A 69 -11.89 -3.37 -1.59
C TRP A 69 -12.41 -2.71 -0.31
N LYS A 70 -12.06 -1.45 -0.07
CA LYS A 70 -12.57 -0.65 1.06
C LYS A 70 -14.10 -0.46 1.06
N SER A 71 -14.76 -0.72 -0.07
CA SER A 71 -16.22 -0.62 -0.22
C SER A 71 -16.97 -1.95 -0.20
N LEU A 72 -16.26 -3.09 -0.18
CA LEU A 72 -16.86 -4.41 -0.38
C LEU A 72 -17.62 -4.94 0.84
N SER A 73 -16.97 -4.97 1.99
CA SER A 73 -17.54 -5.52 3.23
C SER A 73 -16.77 -5.04 4.45
N ASP A 74 -17.38 -5.20 5.63
CA ASP A 74 -16.69 -4.92 6.90
C ASP A 74 -15.47 -5.81 7.10
N ASP A 75 -15.51 -7.08 6.68
CA ASP A 75 -14.34 -7.96 6.70
C ASP A 75 -13.24 -7.48 5.78
N SER A 76 -13.58 -7.01 4.57
CA SER A 76 -12.59 -6.47 3.62
C SER A 76 -11.84 -5.29 4.23
N ARG A 77 -12.53 -4.40 4.96
CA ARG A 77 -11.88 -3.30 5.70
C ARG A 77 -11.10 -3.80 6.91
N LYS A 78 -11.73 -4.60 7.76
CA LYS A 78 -11.15 -5.13 9.00
C LYS A 78 -9.83 -5.85 8.77
N PHE A 79 -9.72 -6.61 7.69
CA PHE A 79 -8.53 -7.38 7.35
C PHE A 79 -7.68 -6.76 6.24
N GLY A 80 -8.23 -5.81 5.47
CA GLY A 80 -7.52 -5.12 4.39
C GLY A 80 -6.83 -3.84 4.83
N ASP A 81 -7.50 -2.97 5.59
CA ASP A 81 -6.98 -1.65 5.97
C ASP A 81 -5.62 -1.74 6.71
N PRO A 82 -5.39 -2.69 7.64
CA PRO A 82 -4.10 -2.80 8.31
C PRO A 82 -2.96 -3.30 7.41
N THR A 83 -3.27 -3.77 6.19
CA THR A 83 -2.26 -4.29 5.27
C THR A 83 -1.52 -3.21 4.50
N HIS A 84 -1.84 -1.93 4.72
CA HIS A 84 -1.26 -0.80 3.99
C HIS A 84 -0.07 -0.16 4.70
N PHE A 85 0.28 -0.54 5.92
CA PHE A 85 1.34 0.12 6.68
C PHE A 85 2.18 -0.85 7.52
N ILE A 86 3.23 -0.31 8.13
CA ILE A 86 4.02 -0.92 9.17
C ILE A 86 4.41 0.11 10.26
N ASP A 87 3.96 -0.11 11.48
CA ASP A 87 4.13 0.79 12.62
C ASP A 87 5.10 0.19 13.64
N ALA A 88 6.39 0.19 13.29
CA ALA A 88 7.44 -0.47 14.08
C ALA A 88 7.53 0.01 15.54
N GLU A 89 7.19 1.28 15.77
CA GLU A 89 7.33 1.96 17.05
C GLU A 89 6.45 1.35 18.14
N ILE A 90 5.31 0.72 17.80
CA ILE A 90 4.46 0.06 18.81
C ILE A 90 5.19 -1.09 19.50
N LEU A 91 6.15 -1.73 18.82
CA LEU A 91 6.98 -2.82 19.36
C LEU A 91 8.25 -2.29 20.06
N GLY A 92 8.56 -1.00 19.91
CA GLY A 92 9.82 -0.41 20.34
C GLY A 92 11.03 -0.91 19.56
N LEU A 93 10.80 -1.39 18.33
CA LEU A 93 11.84 -1.90 17.43
C LEU A 93 12.13 -0.91 16.31
N LYS A 94 13.36 -0.94 15.79
CA LYS A 94 13.63 -0.37 14.46
C LYS A 94 13.00 -1.27 13.41
N ILE A 95 12.61 -0.71 12.25
CA ILE A 95 12.05 -1.47 11.13
C ILE A 95 12.96 -2.66 10.76
N THR A 96 14.29 -2.45 10.68
CA THR A 96 15.25 -3.53 10.39
C THR A 96 15.28 -4.67 11.40
N GLN A 97 14.75 -4.48 12.61
CA GLN A 97 14.77 -5.45 13.70
C GLN A 97 13.46 -6.24 13.82
N ILE A 98 12.41 -5.84 13.11
CA ILE A 98 11.13 -6.57 13.12
C ILE A 98 11.36 -8.00 12.57
N PRO A 99 10.96 -9.05 13.32
CA PRO A 99 11.04 -10.43 12.82
C PRO A 99 10.26 -10.62 11.52
N THR A 100 10.65 -11.57 10.68
CA THR A 100 9.98 -11.81 9.39
C THR A 100 8.85 -12.85 9.44
N ASP A 101 8.73 -13.58 10.54
CA ASP A 101 7.64 -14.54 10.76
C ASP A 101 6.48 -13.81 11.44
N TYR A 102 5.43 -13.49 10.67
CA TYR A 102 4.34 -12.65 11.16
C TYR A 102 3.54 -13.31 12.27
N GLN A 103 3.21 -14.61 12.13
CA GLN A 103 2.48 -15.33 13.17
C GLN A 103 3.25 -15.32 14.49
N LYS A 104 4.57 -15.51 14.44
CA LYS A 104 5.40 -15.41 15.65
C LYS A 104 5.39 -14.01 16.26
N ILE A 105 5.32 -12.94 15.45
CA ILE A 105 5.17 -11.57 15.96
C ILE A 105 3.82 -11.43 16.66
N VAL A 106 2.74 -11.93 16.06
CA VAL A 106 1.39 -11.96 16.66
C VAL A 106 1.44 -12.66 18.02
N ASP A 107 2.01 -13.86 18.08
CA ASP A 107 2.09 -14.66 19.30
C ASP A 107 2.96 -13.99 20.39
N THR A 108 4.02 -13.29 19.99
CA THR A 108 4.98 -12.68 20.92
C THR A 108 4.49 -11.35 21.49
N TYR A 109 3.87 -10.51 20.65
CA TYR A 109 3.60 -9.11 20.99
C TYR A 109 2.14 -8.82 21.32
N THR A 110 1.19 -9.70 20.98
CA THR A 110 -0.20 -9.50 21.40
C THR A 110 -0.31 -9.56 22.93
N GLY A 111 -0.92 -8.55 23.52
CA GLY A 111 -1.04 -8.38 24.98
C GLY A 111 0.21 -7.81 25.67
N SER A 112 1.29 -7.57 24.94
CA SER A 112 2.50 -6.90 25.45
C SER A 112 2.29 -5.39 25.56
N GLU A 113 3.22 -4.71 26.24
CA GLU A 113 3.21 -3.26 26.38
C GLU A 113 3.40 -2.58 25.01
N ASN A 114 2.54 -1.61 24.70
CA ASN A 114 2.71 -0.76 23.53
C ASN A 114 3.79 0.28 23.84
N LYS A 115 4.87 0.28 23.06
CA LYS A 115 6.06 1.14 23.28
C LYS A 115 5.93 2.54 22.68
N PHE A 116 4.88 2.80 21.90
CA PHE A 116 4.56 4.12 21.37
C PHE A 116 3.56 4.87 22.27
N GLN A 117 2.62 4.15 22.89
CA GLN A 117 1.59 4.72 23.76
C GLN A 117 1.73 4.19 25.20
N ASP A 118 2.36 5.01 26.05
CA ASP A 118 2.60 4.70 27.46
C ASP A 118 1.34 4.24 28.21
N GLY A 119 1.50 3.18 29.00
CA GLY A 119 0.42 2.63 29.84
C GLY A 119 -0.65 1.85 29.07
N SER A 120 -0.45 1.58 27.78
CA SER A 120 -1.35 0.76 26.96
C SER A 120 -0.71 -0.57 26.54
N LYS A 121 -1.55 -1.50 26.08
CA LYS A 121 -1.14 -2.80 25.57
C LYS A 121 -1.50 -2.92 24.09
N ILE A 122 -0.72 -3.69 23.35
CA ILE A 122 -1.06 -4.09 21.98
C ILE A 122 -2.21 -5.09 22.06
N PHE A 123 -3.39 -4.69 21.62
CA PHE A 123 -4.58 -5.53 21.61
C PHE A 123 -4.58 -6.49 20.42
N SER A 124 -4.11 -6.02 19.26
CA SER A 124 -4.09 -6.79 18.03
C SER A 124 -2.92 -6.35 17.17
N VAL A 125 -1.86 -7.17 17.15
CA VAL A 125 -0.72 -6.98 16.25
C VAL A 125 -1.18 -6.78 14.79
N PRO A 126 -2.10 -7.58 14.22
CA PRO A 126 -2.58 -7.35 12.87
C PRO A 126 -3.15 -5.96 12.60
N LYS A 127 -3.80 -5.34 13.60
CA LYS A 127 -4.44 -4.02 13.43
C LYS A 127 -3.52 -2.86 13.75
N GLU A 128 -2.61 -3.04 14.70
CA GLU A 128 -1.81 -1.94 15.24
C GLU A 128 -0.39 -1.91 14.67
N LEU A 129 0.21 -3.07 14.34
CA LEU A 129 1.51 -3.12 13.67
C LEU A 129 1.35 -2.90 12.16
N GLY A 130 0.28 -3.44 11.58
CA GLY A 130 0.13 -3.54 10.13
C GLY A 130 1.03 -4.61 9.48
N SER A 131 0.83 -4.84 8.19
CA SER A 131 1.41 -6.01 7.52
C SER A 131 1.82 -5.84 6.05
N VAL A 132 2.13 -4.62 5.62
CA VAL A 132 2.39 -4.29 4.20
C VAL A 132 3.43 -5.18 3.50
N TRP A 133 4.46 -5.66 4.22
CA TRP A 133 5.49 -6.53 3.64
C TRP A 133 4.96 -7.92 3.30
N TRP A 134 4.25 -8.52 4.24
CA TRP A 134 3.67 -9.85 4.08
C TRP A 134 2.53 -9.82 3.08
N ARG A 135 1.82 -8.70 2.97
CA ARG A 135 0.81 -8.49 1.95
C ARG A 135 1.41 -8.45 0.54
N ALA A 136 2.53 -7.75 0.32
CA ALA A 136 3.24 -7.81 -0.95
C ALA A 136 3.76 -9.23 -1.26
N ASP A 137 4.34 -9.92 -0.27
CA ASP A 137 4.80 -11.31 -0.41
C ASP A 137 3.67 -12.29 -0.77
N GLN A 138 2.48 -12.11 -0.19
CA GLN A 138 1.31 -12.92 -0.52
C GLN A 138 0.96 -12.84 -2.01
N PHE A 139 0.90 -11.64 -2.57
CA PHE A 139 0.61 -11.48 -3.99
C PHE A 139 1.76 -11.95 -4.89
N TYR A 140 3.00 -11.85 -4.43
CA TYR A 140 4.16 -12.45 -5.10
C TYR A 140 4.02 -13.97 -5.21
N ARG A 141 3.75 -14.67 -4.11
CA ARG A 141 3.54 -16.13 -4.08
C ARG A 141 2.37 -16.56 -4.97
N ARG A 142 1.25 -15.86 -4.89
CA ARG A 142 0.07 -16.13 -5.74
C ARG A 142 0.38 -15.93 -7.22
N ALA A 143 1.13 -14.90 -7.59
CA ALA A 143 1.56 -14.71 -8.98
C ALA A 143 2.44 -15.88 -9.47
N ILE A 144 3.34 -16.41 -8.63
CA ILE A 144 4.14 -17.60 -8.96
C ILE A 144 3.25 -18.83 -9.17
N GLU A 145 2.31 -19.08 -8.26
CA GLU A 145 1.39 -20.22 -8.34
C GLU A 145 0.58 -20.20 -9.63
N GLU A 146 0.01 -19.04 -9.98
CA GLU A 146 -0.73 -18.87 -11.23
C GLU A 146 0.17 -18.96 -12.46
N GLY A 147 1.39 -18.42 -12.40
CA GLY A 147 2.37 -18.58 -13.48
C GLY A 147 2.77 -20.05 -13.70
N LYS A 148 2.90 -20.85 -12.64
CA LYS A 148 3.15 -22.29 -12.73
C LYS A 148 1.97 -23.03 -13.37
N LYS A 149 0.74 -22.69 -13.00
CA LYS A 149 -0.48 -23.23 -13.63
C LYS A 149 -0.54 -22.88 -15.13
N ALA A 150 -0.19 -21.65 -15.50
CA ALA A 150 -0.10 -21.24 -16.89
C ALA A 150 0.99 -22.05 -17.63
N LYS A 151 2.15 -22.26 -17.01
CA LYS A 151 3.26 -23.02 -17.59
C LYS A 151 2.92 -24.48 -17.84
N SER A 152 2.16 -25.11 -16.94
CA SER A 152 1.73 -26.51 -17.07
C SER A 152 0.52 -26.72 -17.98
N SER A 153 -0.17 -25.64 -18.36
CA SER A 153 -1.38 -25.72 -19.18
C SER A 153 -1.06 -25.69 -20.67
N PRO A 154 -1.86 -26.37 -21.52
CA PRO A 154 -1.76 -26.22 -22.98
C PRO A 154 -1.91 -24.76 -23.38
N THR A 155 -0.97 -24.28 -24.21
CA THR A 155 -1.01 -22.91 -24.73
C THR A 155 -2.14 -22.79 -25.76
N PRO A 156 -2.99 -21.74 -25.71
CA PRO A 156 -4.06 -21.54 -26.67
C PRO A 156 -3.51 -21.36 -28.09
N THR A 157 -4.23 -21.88 -29.07
CA THR A 157 -3.90 -21.82 -30.49
C THR A 157 -4.99 -21.12 -31.29
N GLY A 158 -4.60 -20.06 -32.01
CA GLY A 158 -5.53 -19.27 -32.82
C GLY A 158 -6.45 -18.36 -32.00
N SER A 159 -7.04 -17.38 -32.68
CA SER A 159 -7.75 -16.25 -32.05
C SER A 159 -8.92 -16.67 -31.14
N LYS A 160 -9.58 -17.79 -31.44
CA LYS A 160 -10.71 -18.30 -30.64
C LYS A 160 -10.27 -18.79 -29.27
N GLU A 161 -9.17 -19.54 -29.20
CA GLU A 161 -8.65 -20.05 -27.93
C GLU A 161 -7.94 -18.95 -27.14
N GLU A 162 -7.19 -18.06 -27.82
CA GLU A 162 -6.49 -16.93 -27.20
C GLU A 162 -7.43 -15.97 -26.44
N GLN A 163 -8.73 -15.97 -26.79
CA GLN A 163 -9.77 -15.15 -26.16
C GLN A 163 -10.71 -15.96 -25.24
N ASN A 164 -10.57 -17.28 -25.16
CA ASN A 164 -11.46 -18.12 -24.37
C ASN A 164 -11.11 -18.09 -22.88
N GLU A 165 -11.90 -17.38 -22.08
CA GLU A 165 -11.70 -17.22 -20.63
C GLU A 165 -11.88 -18.49 -19.80
N THR A 166 -12.38 -19.59 -20.38
CA THR A 166 -12.54 -20.86 -19.67
C THR A 166 -11.31 -21.74 -19.78
N LEU A 167 -10.33 -21.40 -20.62
CA LEU A 167 -9.11 -22.19 -20.76
C LEU A 167 -8.24 -22.05 -19.51
N PRO A 168 -7.72 -23.16 -18.94
CA PRO A 168 -6.87 -23.12 -17.75
C PRO A 168 -5.67 -22.19 -17.90
N TYR A 169 -5.02 -22.20 -19.06
CA TYR A 169 -3.92 -21.29 -19.37
C TYR A 169 -4.35 -19.81 -19.28
N ASN A 170 -5.48 -19.45 -19.90
CA ASN A 170 -5.95 -18.06 -19.94
C ASN A 170 -6.36 -17.56 -18.55
N GLN A 171 -7.02 -18.41 -17.76
CA GLN A 171 -7.37 -18.09 -16.37
C GLN A 171 -6.13 -17.87 -15.53
N ALA A 172 -5.13 -18.73 -15.67
CA ALA A 172 -3.88 -18.66 -14.93
C ALA A 172 -3.07 -17.39 -15.30
N VAL A 173 -2.93 -17.05 -16.59
CA VAL A 173 -2.24 -15.81 -17.00
C VAL A 173 -2.99 -14.56 -16.53
N TYR A 174 -4.33 -14.57 -16.61
CA TYR A 174 -5.16 -13.50 -16.07
C TYR A 174 -4.93 -13.32 -14.56
N GLN A 175 -5.02 -14.40 -13.78
CA GLN A 175 -4.83 -14.33 -12.33
C GLN A 175 -3.40 -13.97 -11.95
N MET A 176 -2.39 -14.45 -12.68
CA MET A 176 -1.00 -14.01 -12.51
C MET A 176 -0.90 -12.48 -12.67
N THR A 177 -1.50 -11.93 -13.73
CA THR A 177 -1.51 -10.47 -14.00
C THR A 177 -2.24 -9.70 -12.89
N VAL A 178 -3.39 -10.19 -12.43
CA VAL A 178 -4.14 -9.59 -11.32
C VAL A 178 -3.29 -9.54 -10.05
N ASN A 179 -2.69 -10.65 -9.64
CA ASN A 179 -1.85 -10.69 -8.43
C ASN A 179 -0.60 -9.78 -8.58
N MET A 180 0.01 -9.73 -9.77
CA MET A 180 1.13 -8.82 -10.05
C MET A 180 0.73 -7.34 -9.87
N GLY A 181 -0.46 -6.94 -10.35
CA GLY A 181 -0.95 -5.57 -10.19
C GLY A 181 -1.33 -5.24 -8.75
N LEU A 182 -2.02 -6.16 -8.06
CA LEU A 182 -2.37 -6.00 -6.64
C LEU A 182 -1.13 -5.91 -5.73
N MET A 183 -0.07 -6.69 -6.03
CA MET A 183 1.23 -6.56 -5.37
C MET A 183 1.79 -5.13 -5.47
N GLY A 184 1.57 -4.47 -6.61
CA GLY A 184 2.05 -3.12 -6.86
C GLY A 184 1.48 -2.07 -5.91
N HIS A 185 0.26 -2.26 -5.41
CA HIS A 185 -0.33 -1.40 -4.39
C HIS A 185 0.56 -1.38 -3.13
N PHE A 186 0.83 -2.54 -2.55
CA PHE A 186 1.57 -2.66 -1.29
C PHE A 186 3.07 -2.31 -1.44
N VAL A 187 3.65 -2.49 -2.63
CA VAL A 187 4.98 -1.94 -2.94
C VAL A 187 4.95 -0.41 -3.04
N GLY A 188 3.85 0.15 -3.55
CA GLY A 188 3.54 1.58 -3.48
C GLY A 188 3.50 2.08 -2.04
N ASP A 189 2.67 1.48 -1.20
CA ASP A 189 2.48 1.86 0.20
C ASP A 189 3.80 1.89 0.97
N ALA A 190 4.58 0.82 0.89
CA ALA A 190 5.88 0.74 1.56
C ALA A 190 6.89 1.81 1.08
N SER A 191 6.66 2.43 -0.09
CA SER A 191 7.47 3.55 -0.59
C SER A 191 7.04 4.93 -0.09
N GLN A 192 5.82 5.05 0.45
CA GLN A 192 5.28 6.27 1.05
C GLN A 192 5.87 6.41 2.47
N PRO A 193 6.65 7.45 2.79
CA PRO A 193 7.35 7.58 4.07
C PRO A 193 6.49 7.37 5.33
N PHE A 194 5.28 7.94 5.35
CA PHE A 194 4.33 7.91 6.46
C PHE A 194 3.51 6.61 6.58
N HIS A 195 3.69 5.63 5.70
CA HIS A 195 3.18 4.26 5.87
C HIS A 195 4.12 3.37 6.68
N ASN A 196 5.23 3.94 7.15
CA ASN A 196 6.31 3.22 7.81
C ASN A 196 6.62 3.83 9.18
N THR A 197 5.62 4.46 9.82
CA THR A 197 5.74 5.08 11.15
C THR A 197 4.37 5.26 11.78
N THR A 198 4.30 5.12 13.10
CA THR A 198 3.07 5.43 13.86
C THR A 198 2.67 6.91 13.81
N ASP A 199 3.58 7.86 13.51
CA ASP A 199 3.22 9.27 13.27
C ASP A 199 2.73 9.51 11.84
N TYR A 200 1.77 8.68 11.39
CA TYR A 200 1.32 8.59 10.00
C TYR A 200 0.84 9.93 9.42
N ASP A 201 0.36 10.87 10.23
CA ASP A 201 -0.12 12.17 9.76
C ASP A 201 0.72 13.36 10.26
N GLY A 202 1.92 13.08 10.78
CA GLY A 202 2.94 14.08 11.13
C GLY A 202 2.61 14.93 12.36
N TYR A 203 1.65 14.54 13.20
CA TYR A 203 1.23 15.35 14.35
C TYR A 203 2.31 15.48 15.41
N ALA A 204 3.13 14.44 15.63
CA ALA A 204 4.20 14.50 16.62
C ALA A 204 5.27 15.55 16.25
N ALA A 205 5.43 15.83 14.96
CA ALA A 205 6.32 16.88 14.46
C ALA A 205 5.66 18.27 14.33
N ASN A 206 4.36 18.41 14.64
CA ASN A 206 3.52 19.58 14.34
C ASN A 206 3.21 19.79 12.84
N HIS A 207 3.22 18.72 12.06
CA HIS A 207 2.88 18.64 10.64
C HIS A 207 1.55 17.91 10.39
N GLY A 208 0.61 17.94 11.34
CA GLY A 208 -0.72 17.32 11.21
C GLY A 208 -1.37 17.56 9.84
N GLY A 209 -1.88 16.51 9.20
CA GLY A 209 -2.47 16.55 7.86
C GLY A 209 -1.46 16.42 6.70
N ILE A 210 -0.19 16.10 6.97
CA ILE A 210 0.82 15.99 5.91
C ILE A 210 0.58 14.79 5.00
N HIS A 211 -0.02 13.71 5.50
CA HIS A 211 -0.16 12.44 4.79
C HIS A 211 -0.89 12.62 3.45
N ALA A 212 -2.16 13.00 3.53
CA ALA A 212 -3.01 13.27 2.36
C ALA A 212 -2.50 14.48 1.53
N TYR A 213 -1.87 15.46 2.18
CA TYR A 213 -1.30 16.60 1.44
C TYR A 213 -0.12 16.17 0.56
N TYR A 214 0.75 15.29 1.06
CA TYR A 214 1.93 14.83 0.36
C TYR A 214 1.60 13.87 -0.77
N GLU A 215 0.75 12.89 -0.51
CA GLU A 215 0.56 11.75 -1.40
C GLU A 215 -0.55 11.95 -2.47
N ASP A 216 -1.46 12.89 -2.22
CA ASP A 216 -2.58 13.18 -3.12
C ASP A 216 -2.55 14.63 -3.57
N THR A 217 -2.64 15.58 -2.63
CA THR A 217 -2.72 17.01 -3.00
C THR A 217 -1.48 17.44 -3.79
N ALA A 218 -0.26 17.16 -3.34
CA ALA A 218 0.95 17.52 -4.08
C ALA A 218 1.14 16.68 -5.35
N VAL A 219 0.72 15.42 -5.36
CA VAL A 219 0.81 14.54 -6.54
C VAL A 219 -0.13 15.00 -7.66
N SER A 220 -1.30 15.54 -7.32
CA SER A 220 -2.27 16.05 -8.30
C SER A 220 -1.74 17.17 -9.20
N TYR A 221 -0.71 17.91 -8.76
CA TYR A 221 -0.10 19.02 -9.50
C TYR A 221 1.09 18.63 -10.38
N PHE A 222 1.44 17.35 -10.50
CA PHE A 222 2.37 16.92 -11.56
C PHE A 222 1.72 17.09 -12.94
N ASP A 223 2.53 17.37 -13.96
CA ASP A 223 2.06 17.36 -15.35
C ASP A 223 1.82 15.93 -15.86
N SER A 224 1.29 15.81 -17.08
CA SER A 224 0.96 14.52 -17.71
C SER A 224 2.19 13.62 -17.95
N ASP A 225 3.40 14.12 -17.76
CA ASP A 225 4.65 13.38 -17.98
C ASP A 225 5.18 12.66 -16.71
N LEU A 226 4.41 12.63 -15.61
CA LEU A 226 4.81 12.00 -14.33
C LEU A 226 5.41 10.59 -14.52
N VAL A 227 4.73 9.70 -15.27
CA VAL A 227 5.23 8.35 -15.56
C VAL A 227 6.60 8.39 -16.25
N SER A 228 6.80 9.31 -17.21
CA SER A 228 8.09 9.52 -17.87
C SER A 228 9.18 9.96 -16.88
N GLN A 229 8.85 10.87 -15.96
CA GLN A 229 9.79 11.34 -14.94
C GLN A 229 10.22 10.20 -14.00
N ILE A 230 9.26 9.37 -13.55
CA ILE A 230 9.50 8.19 -12.72
C ILE A 230 10.41 7.20 -13.45
N THR A 231 10.05 6.79 -14.67
CA THR A 231 10.82 5.81 -15.46
C THR A 231 12.25 6.32 -15.73
N LYS A 232 12.42 7.59 -16.13
CA LYS A 232 13.75 8.20 -16.34
C LYS A 232 14.58 8.22 -15.05
N ARG A 233 13.97 8.51 -13.90
CA ARG A 233 14.66 8.50 -12.62
C ARG A 233 15.07 7.09 -12.21
N ALA A 234 14.20 6.11 -12.41
CA ALA A 234 14.43 4.70 -12.07
C ALA A 234 15.58 4.11 -12.91
N HIS A 235 15.66 4.38 -14.22
CA HIS A 235 16.77 3.93 -15.06
C HIS A 235 18.15 4.44 -14.60
N LYS A 236 18.21 5.57 -13.88
CA LYS A 236 19.45 6.11 -13.31
C LYS A 236 19.89 5.38 -12.03
N MET A 237 19.03 4.57 -11.40
CA MET A 237 19.35 3.81 -10.19
C MET A 237 20.04 2.49 -10.55
N LYS A 238 21.38 2.49 -10.56
CA LYS A 238 22.17 1.28 -10.84
C LYS A 238 22.36 0.45 -9.57
N SER A 239 21.99 -0.83 -9.62
CA SER A 239 22.22 -1.83 -8.56
C SER A 239 21.84 -1.37 -7.15
N PRO A 240 20.61 -0.86 -6.94
CA PRO A 240 20.19 -0.35 -5.64
C PRO A 240 20.24 -1.43 -4.56
N SER A 241 20.67 -1.04 -3.35
CA SER A 241 20.83 -1.96 -2.21
C SER A 241 19.51 -2.62 -1.78
N PHE A 242 18.38 -1.91 -1.92
CA PHE A 242 17.06 -2.43 -1.55
C PHE A 242 16.62 -3.66 -2.36
N LEU A 243 17.23 -3.92 -3.52
CA LEU A 243 16.95 -5.12 -4.32
C LEU A 243 17.80 -6.34 -3.92
N LYS A 244 18.84 -6.17 -3.10
CA LYS A 244 19.81 -7.23 -2.78
C LYS A 244 19.30 -8.35 -1.87
N PRO A 245 18.42 -8.12 -0.87
CA PRO A 245 17.95 -9.20 0.00
C PRO A 245 17.27 -10.33 -0.79
N LYS A 246 17.27 -11.56 -0.26
CA LYS A 246 16.76 -12.73 -1.00
C LYS A 246 15.23 -12.78 -1.05
N SER A 247 14.56 -12.73 0.11
CA SER A 247 13.11 -12.85 0.19
C SER A 247 12.40 -11.52 -0.04
N VAL A 248 11.13 -11.57 -0.46
CA VAL A 248 10.29 -10.37 -0.65
C VAL A 248 10.14 -9.61 0.66
N ILE A 249 9.85 -10.29 1.76
CA ILE A 249 9.70 -9.67 3.08
C ILE A 249 10.97 -8.90 3.48
N GLU A 250 12.16 -9.46 3.25
CA GLU A 250 13.43 -8.80 3.56
C GLU A 250 13.68 -7.56 2.67
N LYS A 251 13.36 -7.65 1.37
CA LYS A 251 13.43 -6.50 0.47
C LYS A 251 12.46 -5.40 0.93
N MET A 252 11.22 -5.76 1.26
CA MET A 252 10.19 -4.83 1.71
C MET A 252 10.52 -4.18 3.05
N ARG A 253 11.08 -4.94 4.00
CA ARG A 253 11.58 -4.40 5.29
C ARG A 253 12.66 -3.35 5.09
N LEU A 254 13.67 -3.66 4.27
CA LEU A 254 14.72 -2.69 3.94
C LEU A 254 14.16 -1.48 3.18
N PHE A 255 13.15 -1.70 2.34
CA PHE A 255 12.51 -0.65 1.58
C PHE A 255 11.70 0.29 2.46
N SER A 256 10.93 -0.22 3.42
CA SER A 256 10.22 0.55 4.44
C SER A 256 11.15 1.38 5.31
N GLU A 257 12.29 0.81 5.74
CA GLU A 257 13.34 1.57 6.45
C GLU A 257 13.85 2.74 5.59
N LEU A 258 14.12 2.49 4.30
CA LEU A 258 14.56 3.53 3.38
C LEU A 258 13.50 4.64 3.22
N SER A 259 12.22 4.28 3.13
CA SER A 259 11.10 5.23 3.03
C SER A 259 10.89 6.03 4.32
N ALA A 260 10.93 5.39 5.48
CA ALA A 260 10.86 6.07 6.78
C ALA A 260 12.00 7.09 6.95
N ASN A 261 13.20 6.78 6.46
CA ASN A 261 14.33 7.71 6.49
C ASN A 261 14.12 8.98 5.65
N ASP A 262 13.17 9.00 4.71
CA ASP A 262 12.83 10.20 3.95
C ASP A 262 11.91 11.17 4.72
N ILE A 263 11.26 10.74 5.80
CA ILE A 263 10.29 11.57 6.57
C ILE A 263 10.91 12.92 6.94
N LYS A 264 12.16 12.93 7.44
CA LYS A 264 12.85 14.17 7.81
C LYS A 264 12.97 15.16 6.63
N SER A 265 13.25 14.64 5.43
CA SER A 265 13.35 15.46 4.22
C SER A 265 11.98 15.97 3.77
N VAL A 266 10.95 15.15 3.90
CA VAL A 266 9.55 15.53 3.60
C VAL A 266 9.08 16.62 4.56
N LEU A 267 9.23 16.44 5.87
CA LEU A 267 8.87 17.44 6.87
C LEU A 267 9.62 18.76 6.66
N LYS A 268 10.91 18.71 6.32
CA LYS A 268 11.69 19.91 5.99
C LYS A 268 11.17 20.65 4.75
N ALA A 269 10.66 19.93 3.76
CA ALA A 269 10.14 20.51 2.53
C ALA A 269 8.67 20.98 2.65
N ASP A 270 7.96 20.58 3.72
CA ASP A 270 6.54 20.86 3.93
C ASP A 270 6.27 22.39 3.93
N PRO A 271 5.41 22.91 3.03
CA PRO A 271 5.12 24.34 2.96
C PRO A 271 4.08 24.76 4.02
N ILE A 272 4.40 24.52 5.29
CA ILE A 272 3.56 24.95 6.42
C ILE A 272 3.57 26.48 6.53
N ILE A 273 2.38 27.04 6.70
CA ILE A 273 2.13 28.43 7.11
C ILE A 273 1.98 28.49 8.63
N LYS A 274 1.23 27.54 9.20
CA LYS A 274 0.98 27.44 10.64
C LYS A 274 1.04 25.97 11.10
N PRO A 275 1.85 25.63 12.11
CA PRO A 275 1.97 24.26 12.61
C PRO A 275 0.64 23.70 13.14
N SER A 276 0.50 22.38 13.09
CA SER A 276 -0.64 21.67 13.68
C SER A 276 -0.61 21.75 15.21
N GLN A 277 -1.73 21.44 15.84
CA GLN A 277 -1.82 21.28 17.29
C GLN A 277 -2.34 19.89 17.65
N LEU A 278 -1.70 19.27 18.63
CA LEU A 278 -2.16 18.06 19.29
C LEU A 278 -2.32 18.36 20.77
N LYS A 279 -3.52 18.22 21.31
CA LYS A 279 -3.80 18.30 22.74
C LYS A 279 -4.44 17.00 23.20
N ILE A 280 -3.91 16.43 24.27
CA ILE A 280 -4.50 15.25 24.92
C ILE A 280 -5.23 15.74 26.16
N GLU A 281 -6.56 15.65 26.14
CA GLU A 281 -7.41 16.07 27.25
C GLU A 281 -8.30 14.91 27.67
N LYS A 282 -8.17 14.45 28.93
CA LYS A 282 -8.96 13.35 29.51
C LYS A 282 -9.00 12.08 28.64
N GLY A 283 -7.88 11.74 28.01
CA GLY A 283 -7.77 10.58 27.11
C GLY A 283 -8.30 10.81 25.69
N MET A 284 -8.83 12.00 25.36
CA MET A 284 -9.21 12.37 24.00
C MET A 284 -8.12 13.20 23.33
N SER A 285 -7.82 12.87 22.08
CA SER A 285 -6.90 13.64 21.24
C SER A 285 -7.65 14.71 20.45
N LEU A 286 -7.45 15.97 20.79
CA LEU A 286 -7.91 17.12 20.02
C LEU A 286 -6.82 17.50 19.02
N LYS A 287 -7.10 17.25 17.73
CA LYS A 287 -6.18 17.45 16.61
C LYS A 287 -6.64 18.61 15.74
N THR A 288 -5.80 19.63 15.59
CA THR A 288 -5.97 20.70 14.60
C THR A 288 -4.89 20.54 13.53
N PRO A 289 -5.23 20.28 12.26
CA PRO A 289 -4.25 20.14 11.19
C PRO A 289 -3.40 21.40 10.98
N ALA A 290 -2.22 21.25 10.40
CA ALA A 290 -1.39 22.38 9.98
C ALA A 290 -2.05 23.12 8.81
N GLU A 291 -1.89 24.44 8.77
CA GLU A 291 -2.27 25.25 7.61
C GLU A 291 -1.09 25.26 6.63
N ARG A 292 -1.34 24.93 5.37
CA ARG A 292 -0.32 24.78 4.32
C ARG A 292 -0.57 25.71 3.14
N GLN A 293 0.49 25.98 2.38
CA GLN A 293 0.33 26.59 1.07
C GLN A 293 -0.41 25.65 0.09
N PRO A 294 -0.90 26.16 -1.05
CA PRO A 294 -1.58 25.32 -2.04
C PRO A 294 -0.70 24.21 -2.60
N GLY A 295 -1.33 23.14 -3.09
CA GLY A 295 -0.66 21.96 -3.64
C GLY A 295 0.33 22.26 -4.76
N SER A 296 0.14 23.33 -5.54
CA SER A 296 1.11 23.77 -6.55
C SER A 296 2.47 24.18 -5.96
N VAL A 297 2.50 24.74 -4.76
CA VAL A 297 3.74 25.02 -4.04
C VAL A 297 4.28 23.77 -3.37
N GLY A 298 3.41 22.95 -2.78
CA GLY A 298 3.79 21.64 -2.24
C GLY A 298 4.50 20.77 -3.28
N ASN A 299 3.90 20.64 -4.47
CA ASN A 299 4.46 19.91 -5.59
C ASN A 299 5.87 20.39 -5.92
N LYS A 300 6.08 21.70 -6.14
CA LYS A 300 7.42 22.25 -6.45
C LYS A 300 8.48 21.92 -5.38
N ARG A 301 8.09 21.85 -4.11
CA ARG A 301 9.00 21.53 -3.01
C ARG A 301 9.27 20.02 -2.89
N PHE A 302 8.25 19.21 -3.11
CA PHE A 302 8.32 17.75 -2.94
C PHE A 302 8.72 17.01 -4.21
N GLN A 303 8.69 17.65 -5.38
CA GLN A 303 8.76 17.01 -6.69
C GLN A 303 9.89 15.97 -6.78
N LYS A 304 11.10 16.37 -6.38
CA LYS A 304 12.28 15.50 -6.41
C LYS A 304 12.15 14.32 -5.46
N LEU A 305 11.59 14.51 -4.26
CA LEU A 305 11.40 13.45 -3.26
C LEU A 305 10.35 12.44 -3.75
N ILE A 306 9.21 12.93 -4.23
CA ILE A 306 8.12 12.09 -4.76
C ILE A 306 8.61 11.27 -5.96
N ILE A 307 9.27 11.90 -6.94
CA ILE A 307 9.82 11.17 -8.10
C ILE A 307 10.85 10.13 -7.66
N ASP A 308 11.71 10.43 -6.68
CA ASP A 308 12.69 9.47 -6.18
C ASP A 308 12.01 8.25 -5.52
N GLN A 309 11.04 8.49 -4.65
CA GLN A 309 10.27 7.47 -3.95
C GLN A 309 9.49 6.57 -4.93
N MET A 310 8.72 7.18 -5.82
CA MET A 310 7.98 6.46 -6.86
C MET A 310 8.92 5.67 -7.78
N ALA A 311 10.08 6.24 -8.16
CA ALA A 311 11.06 5.54 -8.99
C ALA A 311 11.68 4.33 -8.28
N ARG A 312 11.96 4.42 -6.97
CA ARG A 312 12.40 3.24 -6.20
C ARG A 312 11.30 2.19 -6.12
N SER A 313 10.04 2.62 -5.94
CA SER A 313 8.87 1.73 -5.89
C SER A 313 8.66 0.99 -7.21
N SER A 314 8.61 1.71 -8.34
CA SER A 314 8.46 1.10 -9.66
C SER A 314 9.61 0.15 -9.99
N LEU A 315 10.83 0.47 -9.55
CA LEU A 315 12.00 -0.40 -9.76
C LEU A 315 11.96 -1.67 -8.89
N MET A 316 11.52 -1.56 -7.63
CA MET A 316 11.25 -2.71 -6.77
C MET A 316 10.16 -3.60 -7.39
N LEU A 317 9.05 -3.00 -7.80
CA LEU A 317 7.91 -3.70 -8.36
C LEU A 317 8.28 -4.46 -9.65
N ALA A 318 8.98 -3.81 -10.59
CA ALA A 318 9.46 -4.46 -11.79
C ALA A 318 10.42 -5.64 -11.50
N HIS A 319 11.30 -5.49 -10.49
CA HIS A 319 12.19 -6.56 -10.06
C HIS A 319 11.43 -7.75 -9.46
N LEU A 320 10.40 -7.50 -8.66
CA LEU A 320 9.53 -8.55 -8.12
C LEU A 320 8.73 -9.23 -9.23
N TRP A 321 8.24 -8.48 -10.22
CA TRP A 321 7.57 -9.06 -11.39
C TRP A 321 8.46 -9.98 -12.21
N ASP A 322 9.69 -9.54 -12.52
CA ASP A 322 10.70 -10.37 -13.19
C ASP A 322 10.96 -11.65 -12.39
N SER A 323 11.19 -11.51 -11.08
CA SER A 323 11.53 -12.64 -10.20
C SER A 323 10.37 -13.65 -10.09
N ALA A 324 9.14 -13.18 -9.89
CA ALA A 324 7.95 -14.04 -9.83
C ALA A 324 7.73 -14.80 -11.15
N TYR A 325 7.90 -14.12 -12.28
CA TYR A 325 7.74 -14.73 -13.60
C TYR A 325 8.83 -15.77 -13.90
N GLU A 326 10.07 -15.51 -13.49
CA GLU A 326 11.19 -16.45 -13.61
C GLU A 326 10.99 -17.68 -12.73
N GLU A 327 10.62 -17.49 -11.47
CA GLU A 327 10.29 -18.57 -10.52
C GLU A 327 9.07 -19.40 -10.94
N ALA A 328 8.14 -18.80 -11.69
CA ALA A 328 7.02 -19.49 -12.30
C ALA A 328 7.39 -20.38 -13.50
N GLY A 329 8.67 -20.40 -13.92
CA GLY A 329 9.14 -21.16 -15.07
C GLY A 329 8.89 -20.48 -16.41
N GLN A 330 8.72 -19.14 -16.40
CA GLN A 330 8.57 -18.29 -17.58
C GLN A 330 7.48 -18.80 -18.54
N PRO A 331 6.19 -18.80 -18.12
CA PRO A 331 5.08 -19.18 -19.00
C PRO A 331 5.04 -18.30 -20.25
N VAL A 332 4.66 -18.85 -21.39
CA VAL A 332 4.66 -18.14 -22.68
C VAL A 332 3.52 -17.10 -22.73
N ALA A 333 3.65 -15.98 -22.02
CA ALA A 333 2.55 -15.04 -21.76
C ALA A 333 1.96 -14.37 -23.01
N LYS A 334 2.72 -14.31 -24.12
CA LYS A 334 2.26 -13.70 -25.39
C LYS A 334 1.06 -14.42 -26.04
N ALA A 335 0.79 -15.66 -25.66
CA ALA A 335 -0.36 -16.40 -26.18
C ALA A 335 -1.68 -15.94 -25.56
N TYR A 336 -1.65 -15.22 -24.44
CA TYR A 336 -2.84 -14.60 -23.86
C TYR A 336 -3.16 -13.28 -24.57
N LYS A 337 -4.27 -13.24 -25.31
CA LYS A 337 -4.75 -12.04 -26.03
C LYS A 337 -6.18 -11.63 -25.67
N SER A 338 -6.69 -12.11 -24.54
CA SER A 338 -8.01 -11.70 -24.06
C SER A 338 -8.01 -10.21 -23.67
N TYR A 339 -9.10 -9.52 -24.03
CA TYR A 339 -9.37 -8.12 -23.69
C TYR A 339 -10.07 -7.96 -22.32
N ARG A 340 -10.17 -9.04 -21.54
CA ARG A 340 -10.82 -9.00 -20.23
C ARG A 340 -10.12 -7.99 -19.33
N TYR A 341 -10.85 -6.94 -18.97
CA TYR A 341 -10.39 -5.93 -18.04
C TYR A 341 -10.70 -6.35 -16.59
N PRO A 342 -9.72 -6.38 -15.68
CA PRO A 342 -9.95 -6.78 -14.30
C PRO A 342 -10.57 -5.63 -13.49
N LEU A 343 -11.82 -5.28 -13.79
CA LEU A 343 -12.49 -4.10 -13.20
C LEU A 343 -12.64 -4.21 -11.68
N THR A 344 -13.11 -5.35 -11.20
CA THR A 344 -13.42 -5.60 -9.78
C THR A 344 -12.87 -6.95 -9.31
N PRO A 345 -11.54 -7.10 -9.19
CA PRO A 345 -10.95 -8.31 -8.61
C PRO A 345 -11.46 -8.52 -7.18
N GLU A 346 -11.76 -9.77 -6.85
CA GLU A 346 -12.24 -10.14 -5.52
C GLU A 346 -11.20 -9.81 -4.43
N PHE A 347 -11.69 -9.50 -3.24
CA PHE A 347 -10.83 -9.32 -2.07
C PHE A 347 -10.13 -10.65 -1.72
N VAL A 348 -8.83 -10.58 -1.49
CA VAL A 348 -8.03 -11.74 -1.05
C VAL A 348 -7.77 -11.59 0.45
N MET A 349 -8.21 -12.55 1.26
CA MET A 349 -7.90 -12.56 2.70
C MET A 349 -6.38 -12.70 2.95
N PRO A 350 -5.80 -12.01 3.95
CA PRO A 350 -4.44 -12.29 4.42
C PRO A 350 -4.24 -13.77 4.76
N ASP A 351 -3.09 -14.35 4.40
CA ASP A 351 -2.79 -15.79 4.59
C ASP A 351 -1.56 -16.07 5.48
N TYR A 352 -1.07 -15.05 6.17
CA TYR A 352 0.17 -15.07 6.96
C TYR A 352 -0.07 -14.89 8.47
N PHE A 353 -1.33 -14.96 8.90
CA PHE A 353 -1.75 -15.15 10.29
C PHE A 353 -3.13 -15.78 10.34
N ASP A 354 -3.53 -16.27 11.52
CA ASP A 354 -4.87 -16.79 11.75
C ASP A 354 -5.93 -15.70 11.59
N THR A 355 -6.57 -15.66 10.43
CA THR A 355 -7.80 -14.90 10.21
C THR A 355 -8.98 -15.78 10.63
N PRO A 356 -9.83 -15.39 11.61
CA PRO A 356 -11.06 -16.12 11.88
C PRO A 356 -11.95 -15.97 10.65
N VAL A 357 -11.98 -17.01 9.80
CA VAL A 357 -12.89 -17.07 8.66
C VAL A 357 -14.28 -17.32 9.24
N GLU A 358 -15.08 -16.27 9.41
CA GLU A 358 -16.52 -16.48 9.45
C GLU A 358 -16.88 -17.06 8.08
N ILE A 359 -17.19 -18.35 8.06
CA ILE A 359 -17.68 -19.04 6.87
C ILE A 359 -18.94 -18.28 6.45
N ILE A 360 -18.82 -17.46 5.41
CA ILE A 360 -19.94 -16.83 4.70
C ILE A 360 -20.75 -17.99 4.09
N LYS A 361 -21.57 -18.64 4.92
CA LYS A 361 -22.67 -19.45 4.46
C LYS A 361 -23.65 -18.46 3.84
N LYS A 362 -23.60 -18.36 2.51
CA LYS A 362 -24.67 -17.80 1.69
C LYS A 362 -26.02 -18.27 2.26
N LYS A 363 -26.85 -17.33 2.71
CA LYS A 363 -28.30 -17.52 2.77
C LYS A 363 -28.91 -16.78 1.60
#